data_AF-A0A529KYX3-F1
#
_entry.id   AF-A0A529KYX3-F1
#
_cell.length_a   1.000
_cell.length_b   1.000
_cell.length_c   1.000
_cell.angle_alpha   90.00
_cell.angle_beta   90.00
_cell.angle_gamma   90.00
#
_symmetry.space_group_name_H-M   'P 1'
#
loop_
_entity.id
_entity.type
_entity.pdbx_description
1 polymer ?
#
loop_
_entity_poly.entity_id
_entity_poly.type
_entity_poly.pdbx_seq_one_letter_code
_entity_poly.pdbx_strand_id
1 'polypeptide(L)'
;AALLLDKKYASKVGGYADMTTRVWYAALATGQDPNNIKDMDTIWAKVRETRDLAKKFWSSGAELMDLLSKGEIVVTDAWSGRVAALQDQGHPIGYLDPAGSYAWMEDMLILKGSPMAECEELINFMLDPATSIAVAEGQSYPP
;
A
#
# COMPACT_ATOMS: atom_id res chain seq x y z
N ALA A 1 -3.84 5.17 -11.30
CA ALA A 1 -3.55 3.85 -11.93
C ALA A 1 -2.71 3.95 -13.21
N ALA A 2 -2.96 4.91 -14.12
CA ALA A 2 -2.33 4.93 -15.45
C ALA A 2 -0.78 4.88 -15.45
N LEU A 3 -0.10 5.53 -14.49
CA LEU A 3 1.36 5.51 -14.40
C LEU A 3 1.94 4.10 -14.16
N LEU A 4 1.23 3.23 -13.43
CA LEU A 4 1.66 1.85 -13.15
C LEU A 4 1.65 0.96 -14.41
N LEU A 5 1.03 1.43 -15.49
CA LEU A 5 0.89 0.73 -16.77
C LEU A 5 1.62 1.45 -17.92
N ASP A 6 2.28 2.57 -17.63
CA ASP A 6 3.00 3.30 -18.65
C ASP A 6 4.25 2.52 -19.07
N LYS A 7 4.23 2.05 -20.32
CA LYS A 7 5.31 1.25 -20.93
C LYS A 7 6.65 1.98 -20.95
N LYS A 8 6.67 3.31 -20.83
CA LYS A 8 7.89 4.09 -20.65
C LYS A 8 8.70 3.62 -19.43
N TYR A 9 8.03 3.11 -18.40
CA TYR A 9 8.66 2.63 -17.16
C TYR A 9 8.76 1.10 -17.08
N ALA A 10 8.58 0.37 -18.20
CA ALA A 10 8.70 -1.08 -18.22
C ALA A 10 10.02 -1.54 -17.56
N SER A 11 9.95 -2.60 -16.75
CA SER A 11 11.05 -3.12 -15.93
C SER A 11 11.61 -2.15 -14.88
N LYS A 12 10.91 -1.05 -14.60
CA LYS A 12 11.12 -0.12 -13.47
C LYS A 12 9.82 0.20 -12.71
N VAL A 13 8.73 -0.52 -12.99
CA VAL A 13 7.51 -0.45 -12.21
C VAL A 13 7.63 -1.40 -11.01
N GLY A 14 7.28 -0.92 -9.82
CA GLY A 14 7.05 -1.75 -8.65
C GLY A 14 5.56 -1.91 -8.34
N GLY A 15 5.22 -2.82 -7.45
CA GLY A 15 3.89 -2.85 -6.82
C GLY A 15 3.85 -3.71 -5.57
N TYR A 16 2.88 -3.48 -4.69
CA TYR A 16 2.71 -4.33 -3.52
C TYR A 16 2.25 -5.75 -3.90
N ALA A 17 2.91 -6.77 -3.38
CA ALA A 17 2.63 -8.19 -3.60
C ALA A 17 1.38 -8.69 -2.83
N ASP A 18 0.28 -7.96 -2.92
CA ASP A 18 -1.00 -8.28 -2.29
C ASP A 18 -2.13 -8.38 -3.33
N MET A 19 -2.94 -9.44 -3.24
CA MET A 19 -4.00 -9.74 -4.20
C MET A 19 -5.04 -8.62 -4.24
N THR A 20 -5.51 -8.14 -3.08
CA THR A 20 -6.55 -7.13 -2.99
C THR A 20 -6.10 -5.84 -3.65
N THR A 21 -4.86 -5.43 -3.37
CA THR A 21 -4.25 -4.24 -3.98
C THR A 21 -4.10 -4.40 -5.49
N ARG A 22 -3.66 -5.58 -5.98
CA ARG A 22 -3.53 -5.83 -7.44
C ARG A 22 -4.88 -5.76 -8.15
N VAL A 23 -5.91 -6.39 -7.58
CA VAL A 23 -7.28 -6.39 -8.11
C VAL A 23 -7.83 -4.97 -8.11
N TRP A 24 -7.63 -4.20 -7.04
CA TRP A 24 -8.11 -2.82 -6.92
C TRP A 24 -7.57 -1.93 -8.03
N TYR A 25 -6.24 -1.90 -8.20
CA TYR A 25 -5.62 -1.05 -9.24
C TYR A 25 -5.91 -1.54 -10.65
N ALA A 26 -6.13 -2.84 -10.86
CA ALA A 26 -6.58 -3.39 -12.14
C ALA A 26 -8.03 -2.98 -12.45
N ALA A 27 -8.93 -2.95 -11.46
CA ALA A 27 -10.29 -2.44 -11.62
C ALA A 27 -10.27 -0.96 -12.02
N LEU A 28 -9.52 -0.14 -11.29
CA LEU A 28 -9.34 1.28 -11.65
C LEU A 28 -8.74 1.46 -13.05
N ALA A 29 -7.77 0.63 -13.44
CA ALA A 29 -7.13 0.70 -14.76
C ALA A 29 -8.05 0.26 -15.92
N THR A 30 -9.09 -0.53 -15.63
CA THR A 30 -10.07 -1.01 -16.61
C THR A 30 -11.39 -0.21 -16.55
N GLY A 31 -11.47 0.80 -15.68
CA GLY A 31 -12.65 1.63 -15.49
C GLY A 31 -13.77 0.94 -14.72
N GLN A 32 -13.51 -0.19 -14.05
CA GLN A 32 -14.47 -0.85 -13.17
C GLN A 32 -14.41 -0.25 -11.76
N ASP A 33 -15.55 -0.27 -11.07
CA ASP A 33 -15.63 0.03 -9.63
C ASP A 33 -14.96 -1.10 -8.84
N PRO A 34 -13.87 -0.84 -8.09
CA PRO A 34 -13.20 -1.86 -7.29
C PRO A 34 -14.11 -2.51 -6.22
N ASN A 35 -15.15 -1.81 -5.76
CA ASN A 35 -16.11 -2.33 -4.79
C ASN A 35 -17.24 -3.15 -5.44
N ASN A 36 -17.31 -3.18 -6.77
CA ASN A 36 -18.42 -3.80 -7.50
C ASN A 36 -17.98 -4.32 -8.89
N ILE A 37 -16.87 -5.06 -8.91
CA ILE A 37 -16.30 -5.64 -10.14
C ILE A 37 -17.33 -6.55 -10.81
N LYS A 38 -17.53 -6.34 -12.13
CA LYS A 38 -18.50 -7.08 -12.94
C LYS A 38 -17.86 -8.10 -13.88
N ASP A 39 -16.63 -7.84 -14.31
CA ASP A 39 -15.86 -8.69 -15.19
C ASP A 39 -14.47 -8.95 -14.62
N MET A 40 -14.36 -10.05 -13.88
CA MET A 40 -13.12 -10.47 -13.23
C MET A 40 -12.08 -11.02 -14.22
N ASP A 41 -12.49 -11.51 -15.39
CA ASP A 41 -11.56 -12.00 -16.40
C ASP A 41 -10.75 -10.84 -16.99
N THR A 42 -11.42 -9.71 -17.25
CA THR A 42 -10.76 -8.46 -17.63
C THR A 42 -9.82 -7.95 -16.54
N ILE A 43 -10.19 -8.07 -15.26
CA ILE A 43 -9.30 -7.72 -14.14
C ILE A 43 -8.05 -8.60 -14.16
N TRP A 44 -8.20 -9.91 -14.25
CA TRP A 44 -7.05 -10.83 -14.27
C TRP A 44 -6.15 -10.62 -15.49
N ALA A 45 -6.72 -10.32 -16.65
CA ALA A 45 -5.93 -9.93 -17.83
C ALA A 45 -5.09 -8.68 -17.54
N LYS A 46 -5.69 -7.66 -16.91
CA LYS A 46 -4.98 -6.43 -16.54
C LYS A 46 -3.90 -6.66 -15.48
N VAL A 47 -4.15 -7.49 -14.47
CA VAL A 47 -3.14 -7.87 -13.46
C VAL A 47 -1.93 -8.54 -14.12
N ARG A 48 -2.15 -9.43 -15.10
CA ARG A 48 -1.06 -10.08 -15.84
C ARG A 48 -0.27 -9.08 -16.68
N GLU A 49 -0.92 -8.10 -17.30
CA GLU A 49 -0.22 -7.01 -17.99
C GLU A 49 0.68 -6.21 -17.03
N THR A 50 0.17 -5.83 -15.85
CA THR A 50 0.98 -5.15 -14.83
C THR A 50 2.16 -6.02 -14.38
N ARG A 51 1.95 -7.33 -14.23
CA ARG A 51 3.01 -8.28 -13.87
C ARG A 51 4.13 -8.29 -14.91
N ASP A 52 3.78 -8.29 -16.19
CA ASP A 52 4.76 -8.36 -17.28
C ASP A 52 5.55 -7.04 -17.43
N LEU A 53 5.00 -5.92 -16.94
CA LEU A 53 5.69 -4.62 -16.87
C LEU A 53 6.55 -4.46 -15.61
N ALA A 54 6.17 -5.10 -14.51
CA ALA A 54 6.77 -4.91 -13.21
C ALA A 54 8.22 -5.45 -13.16
N LYS A 55 9.11 -4.67 -12.57
CA LYS A 55 10.43 -5.13 -12.12
C LYS A 55 10.28 -6.11 -10.97
N LYS A 56 9.42 -5.77 -10.01
CA LYS A 56 9.27 -6.48 -8.75
C LYS A 56 7.92 -6.15 -8.12
N PHE A 57 7.27 -7.16 -7.57
CA PHE A 57 6.26 -6.95 -6.54
C PHE A 57 6.93 -7.07 -5.17
N TRP A 58 6.97 -5.97 -4.43
CA TRP A 58 7.62 -5.90 -3.12
C TRP A 58 6.67 -6.46 -2.04
N SER A 59 7.23 -7.07 -1.00
CA SER A 59 6.46 -7.72 0.07
C SER A 59 6.63 -7.07 1.44
N SER A 60 7.53 -6.09 1.57
CA SER A 60 7.74 -5.36 2.81
C SER A 60 8.08 -3.89 2.58
N GLY A 61 7.87 -3.07 3.60
CA GLY A 61 8.22 -1.65 3.56
C GLY A 61 9.72 -1.42 3.44
N ALA A 62 10.55 -2.28 4.03
CA ALA A 62 12.00 -2.20 3.88
C ALA A 62 12.45 -2.47 2.44
N GLU A 63 11.86 -3.48 1.79
CA GLU A 63 12.14 -3.77 0.37
C GLU A 63 11.67 -2.61 -0.54
N LEU A 64 10.49 -2.04 -0.28
CA LEU A 64 10.00 -0.85 -0.99
C LEU A 64 11.01 0.31 -0.89
N MET A 65 11.49 0.60 0.32
CA MET A 65 12.46 1.67 0.57
C MET A 65 13.78 1.44 -0.17
N ASP A 66 14.30 0.21 -0.14
CA ASP A 66 15.54 -0.16 -0.83
C ASP A 66 15.42 -0.01 -2.35
N LEU A 67 14.34 -0.50 -2.95
CA LEU A 67 14.09 -0.41 -4.39
C LEU A 67 13.95 1.04 -4.87
N LEU A 68 13.26 1.89 -4.10
CA LEU A 68 13.06 3.30 -4.43
C LEU A 68 14.33 4.13 -4.24
N SER A 69 15.03 3.96 -3.12
CA SER A 69 16.26 4.70 -2.82
C SER A 69 17.38 4.44 -3.84
N LYS A 70 17.45 3.22 -4.38
CA LYS A 70 18.38 2.83 -5.45
C LYS A 70 17.89 3.17 -6.86
N GLY A 71 16.63 3.61 -7.01
CA GLY A 71 16.02 3.87 -8.32
C GLY A 71 15.83 2.61 -9.18
N GLU A 72 15.81 1.43 -8.56
CA GLU A 72 15.51 0.16 -9.26
C GLU A 72 14.05 0.13 -9.74
N ILE A 73 13.17 0.76 -8.97
CA ILE A 73 11.82 1.13 -9.40
C ILE A 73 11.66 2.64 -9.35
N VAL A 74 10.86 3.19 -10.25
CA VAL A 74 10.62 4.65 -10.38
C VAL A 74 9.14 5.02 -10.32
N VAL A 75 8.25 4.03 -10.44
CA VAL A 75 6.80 4.18 -10.27
C VAL A 75 6.29 2.95 -9.54
N THR A 76 5.54 3.15 -8.46
CA THR A 76 4.94 2.06 -7.68
C THR A 76 3.76 2.60 -6.87
N ASP A 77 2.77 1.76 -6.59
CA ASP A 77 1.93 1.98 -5.42
C ASP A 77 2.77 1.80 -4.15
N ALA A 78 2.54 2.64 -3.15
CA ALA A 78 3.41 2.74 -1.99
C ALA A 78 2.62 3.11 -0.73
N TRP A 79 3.16 2.69 0.41
CA TRP A 79 2.72 3.12 1.72
C TRP A 79 3.25 4.54 2.00
N SER A 80 2.34 5.50 2.25
CA SER A 80 2.65 6.93 2.36
C SER A 80 3.74 7.25 3.39
N GLY A 81 3.72 6.62 4.57
CA GLY A 81 4.74 6.82 5.60
C GLY A 81 6.15 6.41 5.15
N ARG A 82 6.27 5.39 4.27
CA ARG A 82 7.57 5.02 3.68
C ARG A 82 8.05 6.06 2.66
N VAL A 83 7.13 6.63 1.89
CA VAL A 83 7.46 7.71 0.96
C VAL A 83 7.91 8.96 1.72
N ALA A 84 7.19 9.34 2.78
CA ALA A 84 7.54 10.47 3.64
C ALA A 84 8.94 10.29 4.26
N ALA A 85 9.24 9.10 4.79
CA ALA A 85 10.57 8.80 5.34
C ALA A 85 11.70 8.93 4.32
N LEU A 86 11.49 8.54 3.05
CA LEU A 86 12.48 8.73 1.99
C LEU A 86 12.63 10.19 1.60
N GLN A 87 11.54 10.97 1.60
CA GLN A 87 11.58 12.40 1.35
C GLN A 87 12.37 13.15 2.43
N ASP A 88 12.17 12.80 3.71
CA ASP A 88 12.94 13.34 4.84
C ASP A 88 14.43 13.00 4.76
N GLN A 89 14.77 11.84 4.18
CA GLN A 89 16.14 11.44 3.86
C GLN A 89 16.73 12.16 2.63
N GLY A 90 15.94 13.00 1.95
CA GLY A 90 16.37 13.79 0.79
C GLY A 90 16.31 13.05 -0.55
N HIS A 91 15.64 11.90 -0.63
CA HIS A 91 15.44 11.22 -1.91
C HIS A 91 14.46 12.00 -2.79
N PRO A 92 14.72 12.15 -4.11
CA PRO A 92 13.88 12.93 -5.02
C PRO A 92 12.64 12.15 -5.47
N ILE A 93 11.74 11.84 -4.53
CA ILE A 93 10.56 11.00 -4.75
C ILE A 93 9.29 11.85 -4.61
N GLY A 94 8.40 11.73 -5.61
CA GLY A 94 7.06 12.33 -5.56
C GLY A 94 6.03 11.39 -4.96
N TYR A 95 4.98 11.96 -4.38
CA TYR A 95 3.80 11.23 -3.89
C TYR A 95 2.54 11.77 -4.60
N LEU A 96 1.63 10.87 -4.97
CA LEU A 96 0.37 11.20 -5.62
C LEU A 96 -0.76 10.43 -4.94
N ASP A 97 -1.74 11.16 -4.42
CA ASP A 97 -2.96 10.59 -3.83
C ASP A 97 -4.21 11.11 -4.58
N PRO A 98 -4.55 10.52 -5.74
CA PRO A 98 -5.75 10.90 -6.47
C PRO A 98 -7.02 10.42 -5.76
N ALA A 99 -8.13 11.15 -5.93
CA ALA A 99 -9.43 10.71 -5.41
C ALA A 99 -9.78 9.29 -5.89
N GLY A 100 -10.26 8.44 -4.97
CA GLY A 100 -10.56 7.03 -5.24
C GLY A 100 -9.33 6.11 -5.23
N SER A 101 -8.19 6.59 -4.73
CA SER A 101 -7.04 5.76 -4.40
C SER A 101 -7.38 4.71 -3.34
N TYR A 102 -6.53 3.68 -3.25
CA TYR A 102 -6.70 2.62 -2.26
C TYR A 102 -6.22 3.10 -0.89
N ALA A 103 -7.14 3.16 0.07
CA ALA A 103 -6.83 3.37 1.47
C ALA A 103 -6.71 2.03 2.19
N TRP A 104 -5.61 1.83 2.92
CA TRP A 104 -5.42 0.66 3.75
C TRP A 104 -5.79 1.01 5.20
N MET A 105 -6.49 0.11 5.86
CA MET A 105 -6.88 0.25 7.27
C MET A 105 -6.33 -0.94 8.03
N GLU A 106 -5.72 -0.66 9.17
CA GLU A 106 -5.24 -1.68 10.09
C GLU A 106 -6.15 -1.71 11.32
N ASP A 107 -6.38 -2.90 11.85
CA ASP A 107 -7.11 -3.11 13.09
C ASP A 107 -6.33 -4.08 14.00
N MET A 108 -6.67 -4.02 15.29
CA MET A 108 -6.19 -4.98 16.27
C MET A 108 -7.29 -5.96 16.61
N LEU A 109 -6.99 -7.25 16.48
CA LEU A 109 -7.93 -8.32 16.76
C LEU A 109 -7.41 -9.20 17.90
N ILE A 110 -8.27 -9.50 18.87
CA ILE A 110 -7.96 -10.47 19.93
C ILE A 110 -8.37 -11.87 19.46
N LEU A 111 -7.44 -12.81 19.44
CA LEU A 111 -7.74 -14.20 19.12
C LEU A 111 -8.45 -14.91 20.27
N LYS A 112 -9.40 -15.79 19.95
CA LYS A 112 -10.11 -16.59 20.95
C LYS A 112 -9.11 -17.48 21.71
N GLY A 113 -9.14 -17.39 23.04
CA GLY A 113 -8.24 -18.15 23.94
C GLY A 113 -6.96 -17.41 24.33
N SER A 114 -6.74 -16.19 23.84
CA SER A 114 -5.71 -15.29 24.35
C SER A 114 -5.97 -14.91 25.82
N PRO A 115 -4.94 -14.45 26.56
CA PRO A 115 -5.08 -13.88 27.90
C PRO A 115 -5.96 -12.61 27.82
N MET A 116 -7.28 -12.79 28.00
CA MET A 116 -8.26 -11.78 27.59
C MET A 116 -8.14 -10.50 28.41
N ALA A 117 -7.90 -10.59 29.72
CA ALA A 117 -7.78 -9.41 30.58
C ALA A 117 -6.60 -8.52 30.15
N GLU A 118 -5.44 -9.12 29.86
CA GLU A 118 -4.24 -8.44 29.42
C GLU A 118 -4.38 -7.89 27.99
N CYS A 119 -5.05 -8.63 27.10
CA CYS A 119 -5.36 -8.15 25.75
C CYS A 119 -6.33 -6.96 25.76
N GLU A 120 -7.36 -7.00 26.61
CA GLU A 120 -8.29 -5.90 26.79
C GLU A 120 -7.60 -4.66 27.37
N GLU A 121 -6.69 -4.83 28.34
CA GLU A 121 -5.88 -3.74 28.88
C GLU A 121 -5.03 -3.09 27.80
N LEU A 122 -4.36 -3.88 26.95
CA LEU A 122 -3.57 -3.37 25.83
C LEU A 122 -4.43 -2.61 24.82
N ILE A 123 -5.59 -3.16 24.43
CA ILE A 123 -6.46 -2.49 23.46
C ILE A 123 -7.02 -1.19 24.03
N ASN A 124 -7.45 -1.18 25.30
CA ASN A 124 -7.90 0.05 25.95
C ASN A 124 -6.78 1.10 26.01
N PHE A 125 -5.54 0.69 26.28
CA PHE A 125 -4.39 1.60 26.24
C PHE A 125 -4.16 2.17 24.84
N MET A 126 -4.19 1.33 23.80
CA MET A 126 -3.98 1.74 22.41
C MET A 126 -5.11 2.63 21.87
N LEU A 127 -6.34 2.46 22.38
CA LEU A 127 -7.52 3.27 22.05
C LEU A 127 -7.62 4.57 22.88
N ASP A 128 -6.80 4.74 23.93
CA ASP A 128 -6.74 6.01 24.64
C ASP A 128 -6.30 7.12 23.66
N PRO A 129 -6.99 8.27 23.58
CA PRO A 129 -6.71 9.30 22.60
C PRO A 129 -5.25 9.77 22.59
N ALA A 130 -4.61 9.90 23.76
CA ALA A 130 -3.23 10.34 23.83
C ALA A 130 -2.29 9.27 23.25
N THR A 131 -2.55 8.00 23.54
CA THR A 131 -1.80 6.88 22.98
C THR A 131 -2.00 6.77 21.47
N SER A 132 -3.25 6.81 20.98
CA SER A 132 -3.53 6.71 19.53
C SER A 132 -2.86 7.83 18.75
N ILE A 133 -2.89 9.08 19.27
CA ILE A 133 -2.19 10.22 18.67
C ILE A 133 -0.67 9.99 18.67
N ALA A 134 -0.09 9.55 19.79
CA ALA A 134 1.35 9.29 19.86
C ALA A 134 1.81 8.21 18.88
N VAL A 135 1.00 7.15 18.69
CA VAL A 135 1.25 6.11 17.68
C VAL A 135 1.16 6.69 16.26
N ALA A 136 0.12 7.47 15.97
CA ALA A 136 -0.08 8.13 14.69
C ALA A 136 1.12 9.04 14.31
N GLU A 137 1.56 9.88 15.24
CA GLU A 137 2.75 10.74 15.06
C GLU A 137 4.02 9.91 14.84
N GLY A 138 4.23 8.85 15.64
CA GLY A 138 5.39 7.98 15.54
C GLY A 138 5.47 7.18 14.25
N GLN A 139 4.32 6.82 13.66
CA GLN A 139 4.24 6.04 12.42
C GLN A 139 4.05 6.89 11.16
N SER A 140 3.68 8.17 11.32
CA SER A 140 3.27 9.07 10.22
C SER A 140 2.03 8.56 9.47
N TYR A 141 1.08 8.00 10.21
CA TYR A 141 -0.25 7.60 9.72
C TYR A 141 -1.33 8.25 10.58
N PRO A 142 -2.51 8.58 10.02
CA PRO A 142 -3.62 9.08 10.81
C PRO A 142 -4.10 8.02 11.82
N PRO A 143 -4.60 8.44 13.00
CA PRO A 143 -5.18 7.53 14.00
C PRO A 143 -6.52 6.94 13.55
#